data_AF-A0A1I4MFM0-F1
#
_entry.id   AF-A0A1I4MFM0-F1
#
_cell.length_a   1.000
_cell.length_b   1.000
_cell.length_c   1.000
_cell.angle_alpha   90.00
_cell.angle_beta   90.00
_cell.angle_gamma   90.00
#
_symmetry.space_group_name_H-M   'P 1'
#
loop_
_entity.id
_entity.type
_entity.pdbx_description
1 polymer ?
#
loop_
_entity_poly.entity_id
_entity_poly.type
_entity_poly.pdbx_seq_one_letter_code
_entity_poly.pdbx_strand_id
1 'polypeptide(L)'
;MLLIEPQLYNLLTGSSLPEEVDMPESDRLPGTYVQQAADQLDTMPRFFRRNRHTLTCRACGHRAKYNIGQPLLVHASVDTATIIQQDISKLDVQFPLYFRCGHCNAAEGWDWGERLERALTEGLLGSTASKNDPSMPVNGESRLFDGYKPEWAADGEKRLLAYIEEKPESAFLWYKLAVLYYRGHRADLAAAALEQSVALDPKHTEALYTLAQLLDTVNAEASHDFFQQTLLSIPHYDGLDAETLRDVAAHSLWELETLQNDSGAAWLPSAEAAPKDADTALRDFLALPEEQQKEQLRLVQGEEEKDLSSFYPVAELFLGRHAETLDELEKTNHHLLQPEVVKQRREQRERYQDFRQTGVQLHGDMFSYLIEQRGPRTMRDIGDRLGVPFEDDAVFDKDAIADTGIYDEVLDGRPLIRQYDAQHEEDGNRRAVLDAGLRSHASLYEVTGGSRIDGLVRLRDVFGGGEWTIIDTNFSKSAAKGDILFARLLPFDDFSMTSGVFFLFPEAHRSVIERRVARHKSTAKAFQEAYRLYRSEGYGVNNNGR
;
A
#
# COMPACT_ATOMS: atom_id res chain seq x y z
N MET A 1 9.21 -33.95 9.88
CA MET A 1 7.85 -34.44 10.14
C MET A 1 6.91 -33.28 9.95
N LEU A 2 5.99 -33.43 9.02
CA LEU A 2 4.95 -32.43 8.73
C LEU A 2 3.69 -32.84 9.48
N LEU A 3 3.77 -32.81 10.80
CA LEU A 3 2.69 -33.26 11.68
C LEU A 3 1.41 -32.44 11.44
N ILE A 4 0.27 -33.12 11.52
CA ILE A 4 -1.06 -32.51 11.35
C ILE A 4 -1.90 -32.66 12.61
N GLU A 5 -2.89 -31.79 12.77
CA GLU A 5 -3.93 -31.93 13.78
C GLU A 5 -4.91 -33.07 13.39
N PRO A 6 -5.12 -34.10 14.23
CA PRO A 6 -6.13 -35.13 13.99
C PRO A 6 -7.52 -34.57 13.66
N GLN A 7 -7.96 -33.51 14.34
CA GLN A 7 -9.27 -32.91 14.07
C GLN A 7 -9.36 -32.32 12.64
N LEU A 8 -8.28 -31.76 12.12
CA LEU A 8 -8.23 -31.27 10.73
C LEU A 8 -8.49 -32.41 9.73
N TYR A 9 -7.83 -33.56 9.91
CA TYR A 9 -8.05 -34.74 9.07
C TYR A 9 -9.51 -35.20 9.12
N ASN A 10 -10.08 -35.25 10.32
CA ASN A 10 -11.46 -35.70 10.51
C ASN A 10 -12.46 -34.78 9.81
N LEU A 11 -12.26 -33.47 9.90
CA LEU A 11 -13.12 -32.48 9.26
C LEU A 11 -13.00 -32.50 7.73
N LEU A 12 -11.80 -32.73 7.19
CA LEU A 12 -11.57 -32.79 5.74
C LEU A 12 -12.06 -34.11 5.09
N THR A 13 -11.96 -35.23 5.80
CA THR A 13 -12.27 -36.57 5.24
C THR A 13 -13.62 -37.13 5.68
N GLY A 14 -14.25 -36.54 6.70
CA GLY A 14 -15.43 -37.09 7.37
C GLY A 14 -15.17 -38.42 8.09
N SER A 15 -13.91 -38.81 8.27
CA SER A 15 -13.48 -40.09 8.86
C SER A 15 -12.45 -39.88 9.97
N SER A 16 -12.47 -40.72 11.00
CA SER A 16 -11.44 -40.69 12.04
C SER A 16 -10.13 -41.30 11.54
N LEU A 17 -8.99 -40.75 12.00
CA LEU A 17 -7.70 -41.44 11.84
C LEU A 17 -7.75 -42.86 12.43
N PRO A 18 -7.06 -43.85 11.82
CA PRO A 18 -6.92 -45.18 12.41
C PRO A 18 -6.25 -45.12 13.79
N GLU A 19 -6.68 -45.98 14.72
CA GLU A 19 -6.16 -46.00 16.10
C GLU A 19 -4.65 -46.26 16.17
N GLU A 20 -4.03 -46.86 15.15
CA GLU A 20 -2.59 -47.12 15.11
C GLU A 20 -1.74 -45.90 14.71
N VAL A 21 -2.35 -44.75 14.40
CA VAL A 21 -1.66 -43.56 13.90
C VAL A 21 -1.55 -42.49 14.98
N ASP A 22 -0.47 -42.55 15.76
CA ASP A 22 -0.22 -41.60 16.86
C ASP A 22 0.32 -40.23 16.39
N MET A 23 0.99 -40.18 15.23
CA MET A 23 1.65 -38.99 14.70
C MET A 23 1.31 -38.84 13.21
N PRO A 24 0.10 -38.35 12.87
CA PRO A 24 -0.30 -38.19 11.49
C PRO A 24 0.52 -37.07 10.80
N GLU A 25 0.87 -37.28 9.54
CA GLU A 25 1.60 -36.33 8.70
C GLU A 25 0.75 -35.87 7.50
N SER A 26 1.25 -34.85 6.80
CA SER A 26 0.55 -34.18 5.70
C SER A 26 0.24 -35.07 4.50
N ASP A 27 0.95 -36.18 4.33
CA ASP A 27 0.73 -37.18 3.27
C ASP A 27 -0.65 -37.86 3.35
N ARG A 28 -1.33 -37.73 4.49
CA ARG A 28 -2.69 -38.25 4.71
C ARG A 28 -3.79 -37.25 4.36
N LEU A 29 -3.47 -35.97 4.20
CA LEU A 29 -4.48 -34.96 3.93
C LEU A 29 -5.02 -35.08 2.50
N PRO A 30 -6.33 -34.90 2.29
CA PRO A 30 -6.89 -34.83 0.94
C PRO A 30 -6.51 -33.51 0.27
N GLY A 31 -6.49 -33.52 -1.05
CA GLY A 31 -6.20 -32.34 -1.88
C GLY A 31 -5.24 -32.68 -3.01
N THR A 32 -5.43 -32.00 -4.12
CA THR A 32 -4.67 -32.16 -5.36
C THR A 32 -3.25 -31.63 -5.21
N TYR A 33 -3.08 -30.54 -4.44
CA TYR A 33 -1.81 -29.82 -4.37
C TYR A 33 -1.07 -29.99 -3.04
N VAL A 34 -1.68 -30.64 -2.06
CA VAL A 34 -1.11 -30.81 -0.72
C VAL A 34 0.27 -31.45 -0.75
N GLN A 35 0.43 -32.57 -1.47
CA GLN A 35 1.72 -33.25 -1.53
C GLN A 35 2.76 -32.44 -2.30
N GLN A 36 2.37 -31.75 -3.38
CA GLN A 36 3.28 -30.88 -4.14
C GLN A 36 3.79 -29.73 -3.26
N ALA A 37 2.89 -29.12 -2.47
CA ALA A 37 3.24 -28.06 -1.52
C ALA A 37 4.14 -28.58 -0.39
N ALA A 38 3.89 -29.80 0.12
CA ALA A 38 4.73 -30.45 1.12
C ALA A 38 6.16 -30.70 0.60
N ASP A 39 6.27 -31.20 -0.64
CA ASP A 39 7.56 -31.51 -1.27
C ASP A 39 8.41 -30.26 -1.53
N GLN A 40 7.78 -29.10 -1.74
CA GLN A 40 8.45 -27.82 -2.03
C GLN A 40 8.54 -26.87 -0.83
N LEU A 41 8.12 -27.29 0.36
CA LEU A 41 8.06 -26.42 1.54
C LEU A 41 9.41 -25.78 1.90
N ASP A 42 10.52 -26.47 1.65
CA ASP A 42 11.86 -25.97 1.96
C ASP A 42 12.37 -24.92 0.95
N THR A 43 11.88 -24.94 -0.29
CA THR A 43 12.25 -23.99 -1.37
C THR A 43 11.37 -22.76 -1.39
N MET A 44 10.17 -22.83 -0.78
CA MET A 44 9.26 -21.70 -0.69
C MET A 44 9.89 -20.49 0.03
N PRO A 45 9.57 -19.27 -0.43
CA PRO A 45 9.98 -18.05 0.25
C PRO A 45 9.44 -18.03 1.68
N ARG A 46 10.27 -17.51 2.59
CA ARG A 46 9.94 -17.44 4.02
C ARG A 46 9.59 -16.01 4.38
N PHE A 47 8.43 -15.82 5.01
CA PHE A 47 8.07 -14.54 5.62
C PHE A 47 9.10 -14.09 6.68
N PHE A 48 9.69 -15.06 7.39
CA PHE A 48 10.61 -14.79 8.48
C PHE A 48 11.90 -15.59 8.35
N ARG A 49 13.02 -14.99 8.76
CA ARG A 49 14.30 -15.70 8.87
C ARG A 49 14.18 -16.79 9.94
N ARG A 50 14.85 -17.92 9.71
CA ARG A 50 14.83 -19.06 10.65
C ARG A 50 15.42 -18.66 12.01
N ASN A 51 14.67 -18.88 13.07
CA ASN A 51 15.12 -18.67 14.45
C ASN A 51 14.82 -19.91 15.32
N ARG A 52 15.84 -20.74 15.55
CA ARG A 52 15.65 -22.00 16.28
C ARG A 52 15.89 -21.82 17.77
N HIS A 53 14.83 -21.93 18.56
CA HIS A 53 14.86 -21.85 20.03
C HIS A 53 14.51 -23.19 20.66
N THR A 54 15.12 -23.47 21.81
CA THR A 54 14.80 -24.68 22.55
C THR A 54 13.53 -24.46 23.34
N LEU A 55 12.49 -25.24 23.03
CA LEU A 55 11.22 -25.24 23.73
C LEU A 55 10.99 -26.58 24.40
N THR A 56 10.27 -26.56 25.52
CA THR A 56 9.79 -27.75 26.23
C THR A 56 8.29 -27.84 26.07
N CYS A 57 7.81 -28.96 25.53
CA CYS A 57 6.39 -29.22 25.42
C CYS A 57 5.82 -29.51 26.82
N ARG A 58 4.82 -28.74 27.27
CA ARG A 58 4.20 -28.94 28.60
C ARG A 58 3.40 -30.24 28.68
N ALA A 59 2.92 -30.77 27.56
CA ALA A 59 2.12 -32.00 27.54
C ALA A 59 2.95 -33.26 27.84
N CYS A 60 4.17 -33.37 27.27
CA CYS A 60 4.99 -34.58 27.43
C CYS A 60 6.38 -34.34 28.03
N GLY A 61 6.78 -33.08 28.30
CA GLY A 61 8.10 -32.71 28.79
C GLY A 61 9.23 -32.83 27.74
N HIS A 62 8.92 -33.18 26.49
CA HIS A 62 9.92 -33.31 25.44
C HIS A 62 10.53 -31.95 25.09
N ARG A 63 11.86 -31.90 25.02
CA ARG A 63 12.65 -30.69 24.78
C ARG A 63 13.34 -30.77 23.42
N ALA A 64 13.01 -29.85 22.52
CA ALA A 64 13.59 -29.81 21.17
C ALA A 64 13.72 -28.38 20.66
N LYS A 65 14.36 -28.20 19.50
CA LYS A 65 14.52 -26.89 18.86
C LYS A 65 13.42 -26.67 17.82
N TYR A 66 12.67 -25.58 17.97
CA TYR A 66 11.59 -25.18 17.07
C TYR A 66 11.90 -23.83 16.44
N ASN A 67 11.40 -23.63 15.22
CA ASN A 67 11.38 -22.33 14.59
C ASN A 67 10.10 -21.62 15.06
N ILE A 68 10.23 -20.43 15.61
CA ILE A 68 9.10 -19.71 16.25
C ILE A 68 8.58 -18.55 15.39
N GLY A 69 9.29 -18.23 14.31
CA GLY A 69 9.00 -17.05 13.49
C GLY A 69 9.38 -15.76 14.20
N GLN A 70 9.16 -14.62 13.58
CA GLN A 70 9.45 -13.33 14.22
C GLN A 70 8.43 -13.09 15.33
N PRO A 71 8.83 -12.95 16.61
CA PRO A 71 7.87 -12.70 17.68
C PRO A 71 7.15 -11.36 17.46
N LEU A 72 5.87 -11.30 17.84
CA LEU A 72 5.06 -10.09 17.79
C LEU A 72 4.72 -9.65 19.21
N LEU A 73 4.85 -8.35 19.47
CA LEU A 73 4.55 -7.75 20.76
C LEU A 73 4.16 -6.29 20.59
N VAL A 74 3.08 -5.85 21.23
CA VAL A 74 2.69 -4.43 21.22
C VAL A 74 3.58 -3.65 22.18
N HIS A 75 4.55 -2.89 21.68
CA HIS A 75 5.53 -2.21 22.54
C HIS A 75 4.87 -1.23 23.52
N ALA A 76 3.78 -0.58 23.11
CA ALA A 76 3.04 0.37 23.94
C ALA A 76 2.37 -0.26 25.17
N SER A 77 2.17 -1.58 25.19
CA SER A 77 1.59 -2.28 26.35
C SER A 77 2.65 -2.68 27.38
N VAL A 78 3.93 -2.42 27.11
CA VAL A 78 5.06 -2.86 27.94
C VAL A 78 5.70 -1.69 28.66
N ASP A 79 5.80 -1.79 29.99
CA ASP A 79 6.55 -0.83 30.80
C ASP A 79 8.05 -1.18 30.79
N THR A 80 8.80 -0.53 29.90
CA THR A 80 10.24 -0.75 29.74
C THR A 80 11.07 -0.37 30.97
N ALA A 81 10.56 0.49 31.87
CA ALA A 81 11.27 0.86 33.09
C ALA A 81 11.30 -0.30 34.10
N THR A 82 10.35 -1.24 34.01
CA THR A 82 10.26 -2.40 34.90
C THR A 82 10.68 -3.70 34.25
N ILE A 83 11.02 -3.69 32.95
CA ILE A 83 11.33 -4.90 32.17
C ILE A 83 12.44 -5.76 32.76
N ILE A 84 13.47 -5.14 33.35
CA ILE A 84 14.60 -5.85 33.97
C ILE A 84 14.14 -6.64 35.23
N GLN A 85 13.04 -6.21 35.84
CA GLN A 85 12.46 -6.79 37.04
C GLN A 85 11.21 -7.63 36.75
N GLN A 86 10.63 -7.51 35.55
CA GLN A 86 9.48 -8.29 35.12
C GLN A 86 9.90 -9.65 34.56
N ASP A 87 9.08 -10.64 34.83
CA ASP A 87 9.18 -11.94 34.20
C ASP A 87 8.62 -11.86 32.78
N ILE A 88 9.50 -11.96 31.78
CA ILE A 88 9.16 -11.84 30.36
C ILE A 88 8.17 -12.93 29.91
N SER A 89 8.12 -14.07 30.60
CA SER A 89 7.10 -15.10 30.35
C SER A 89 5.67 -14.64 30.62
N LYS A 90 5.48 -13.47 31.25
CA LYS A 90 4.17 -12.86 31.53
C LYS A 90 3.77 -11.78 30.52
N LEU A 91 4.61 -11.49 29.53
CA LEU A 91 4.28 -10.57 28.46
C LEU A 91 3.38 -11.26 27.43
N ASP A 92 2.47 -10.48 26.81
CA ASP A 92 1.58 -10.93 25.74
C ASP A 92 2.36 -11.00 24.40
N VAL A 93 3.25 -12.01 24.29
CA VAL A 93 4.09 -12.25 23.10
C VAL A 93 3.44 -13.32 22.23
N GLN A 94 3.39 -13.07 20.92
CA GLN A 94 2.85 -14.03 19.96
C GLN A 94 3.93 -14.62 19.06
N PHE A 95 3.78 -15.89 18.72
CA PHE A 95 4.70 -16.67 17.88
C PHE A 95 3.96 -17.16 16.63
N PRO A 96 4.15 -16.47 15.48
CA PRO A 96 3.30 -16.66 14.31
C PRO A 96 3.61 -17.92 13.49
N LEU A 97 4.74 -18.59 13.73
CA LEU A 97 5.07 -19.78 12.96
C LEU A 97 4.36 -21.01 13.53
N TYR A 98 3.83 -21.84 12.63
CA TYR A 98 3.13 -23.05 13.02
C TYR A 98 4.09 -24.20 13.27
N PHE A 99 3.96 -24.86 14.42
CA PHE A 99 4.65 -26.10 14.74
C PHE A 99 3.90 -26.90 15.81
N ARG A 100 4.21 -28.19 15.91
CA ARG A 100 3.68 -29.11 16.93
C ARG A 100 4.80 -29.91 17.57
N CYS A 101 4.56 -30.49 18.74
CA CYS A 101 5.54 -31.31 19.42
C CYS A 101 5.95 -32.53 18.59
N GLY A 102 7.22 -32.63 18.23
CA GLY A 102 7.76 -33.77 17.47
C GLY A 102 7.76 -35.12 18.21
N HIS A 103 7.24 -35.18 19.43
CA HIS A 103 7.16 -36.41 20.24
C HIS A 103 5.73 -36.84 20.54
N CYS A 104 4.82 -35.90 20.83
CA CYS A 104 3.43 -36.22 21.22
C CYS A 104 2.37 -35.52 20.37
N ASN A 105 2.79 -34.79 19.32
CA ASN A 105 1.93 -33.99 18.47
C ASN A 105 1.07 -32.92 19.18
N ALA A 106 1.37 -32.57 20.43
CA ALA A 106 0.67 -31.49 21.13
C ALA A 106 0.97 -30.12 20.50
N ALA A 107 -0.07 -29.29 20.42
CA ALA A 107 -0.04 -27.92 19.92
C ALA A 107 0.15 -26.88 21.03
N GLU A 108 -0.34 -27.18 22.24
CA GLU A 108 -0.51 -26.18 23.30
C GLU A 108 0.57 -26.28 24.38
N GLY A 109 0.86 -25.15 25.00
CA GLY A 109 1.67 -25.06 26.21
C GLY A 109 3.14 -25.31 25.93
N TRP A 110 3.89 -24.22 25.74
CA TRP A 110 5.32 -24.25 25.50
C TRP A 110 6.05 -23.46 26.58
N ASP A 111 7.07 -24.07 27.16
CA ASP A 111 8.06 -23.34 27.95
C ASP A 111 9.27 -23.05 27.07
N TRP A 112 9.76 -21.81 27.11
CA TRP A 112 10.97 -21.41 26.40
C TRP A 112 12.13 -21.19 27.37
N GLY A 113 13.36 -21.25 26.85
CA GLY A 113 14.57 -21.04 27.65
C GLY A 113 15.09 -19.61 27.65
N GLU A 114 16.06 -19.36 28.54
CA GLU A 114 16.73 -18.06 28.76
C GLU A 114 17.23 -17.37 27.48
N ARG A 115 17.61 -18.13 26.45
CA ARG A 115 18.07 -17.55 25.18
C ARG A 115 16.95 -16.75 24.49
N LEU A 116 15.73 -17.29 24.46
CA LEU A 116 14.61 -16.60 23.84
C LEU A 116 14.22 -15.38 24.69
N GLU A 117 14.15 -15.55 26.01
CA GLU A 117 13.88 -14.44 26.95
C GLU A 117 14.85 -13.27 26.76
N ARG A 118 16.15 -13.57 26.64
CA ARG A 118 17.16 -12.55 26.39
C ARG A 118 16.93 -11.82 25.07
N ALA A 119 16.62 -12.55 23.98
CA ALA A 119 16.35 -11.92 22.69
C ALA A 119 15.11 -11.00 22.72
N LEU A 120 14.05 -11.43 23.43
CA LEU A 120 12.87 -10.60 23.66
C LEU A 120 13.21 -9.35 24.49
N THR A 121 14.02 -9.50 25.54
CA THR A 121 14.48 -8.38 26.38
C THR A 121 15.27 -7.37 25.56
N GLU A 122 16.23 -7.85 24.76
CA GLU A 122 17.11 -7.02 23.95
C GLU A 122 16.32 -6.21 22.92
N GLY A 123 15.31 -6.82 22.28
CA GLY A 123 14.44 -6.11 21.35
C GLY A 123 13.58 -5.03 22.01
N LEU A 124 13.03 -5.31 23.18
CA LEU A 124 12.24 -4.34 23.94
C LEU A 124 13.07 -3.14 24.43
N LEU A 125 14.33 -3.37 24.79
CA LEU A 125 15.24 -2.31 25.21
C LEU A 125 15.83 -1.52 24.03
N GLY A 126 15.49 -1.86 22.78
CA GLY A 126 16.05 -1.23 21.60
C GLY A 126 17.56 -1.44 21.44
N SER A 127 18.09 -2.55 21.96
CA SER A 127 19.52 -2.84 21.95
C SER A 127 20.05 -2.94 20.52
N THR A 128 21.15 -2.23 20.25
CA THR A 128 21.81 -2.28 18.94
C THR A 128 22.83 -3.40 18.82
N ALA A 129 23.09 -4.16 19.89
CA ALA A 129 24.09 -5.22 19.90
C ALA A 129 23.74 -6.37 18.93
N SER A 130 22.44 -6.58 18.71
CA SER A 130 21.90 -7.71 17.95
C SER A 130 20.86 -7.25 16.90
N LYS A 131 21.01 -6.06 16.28
CA LYS A 131 20.00 -5.44 15.38
C LYS A 131 19.39 -6.36 14.30
N ASN A 132 20.06 -7.46 13.96
CA ASN A 132 19.65 -8.40 12.92
C ASN A 132 19.18 -9.77 13.47
N ASP A 133 18.98 -9.93 14.79
CA ASP A 133 18.46 -11.17 15.36
C ASP A 133 16.96 -11.33 15.02
N PRO A 134 16.57 -12.35 14.24
CA PRO A 134 15.16 -12.60 13.88
C PRO A 134 14.29 -13.06 15.05
N SER A 135 14.84 -13.15 16.26
CA SER A 135 14.14 -13.46 17.49
C SER A 135 13.74 -12.21 18.28
N MET A 136 14.16 -11.01 17.84
CA MET A 136 13.70 -9.75 18.45
C MET A 136 12.22 -9.51 18.12
N PRO A 137 11.38 -9.08 19.06
CA PRO A 137 9.99 -8.79 18.76
C PRO A 137 9.85 -7.62 17.78
N VAL A 138 8.87 -7.73 16.89
CA VAL A 138 8.41 -6.61 16.06
C VAL A 138 7.16 -6.03 16.69
N ASN A 139 7.06 -4.70 16.67
CA ASN A 139 5.89 -4.00 17.20
C ASN A 139 4.65 -4.33 16.37
N GLY A 140 3.72 -5.07 16.96
CA GLY A 140 2.50 -5.50 16.29
C GLY A 140 1.83 -6.66 17.00
N GLU A 141 0.70 -7.08 16.45
CA GLU A 141 -0.06 -8.22 16.93
C GLU A 141 -0.76 -8.91 15.76
N SER A 142 -1.00 -10.21 15.91
CA SER A 142 -1.80 -11.02 14.99
C SER A 142 -3.14 -11.34 15.64
N ARG A 143 -4.22 -11.19 14.88
CA ARG A 143 -5.58 -11.49 15.33
C ARG A 143 -6.31 -12.34 14.32
N LEU A 144 -7.14 -13.24 14.83
CA LEU A 144 -8.14 -13.92 14.01
C LEU A 144 -9.32 -12.99 13.69
N PHE A 145 -10.22 -13.45 12.81
CA PHE A 145 -11.38 -12.68 12.35
C PHE A 145 -12.33 -12.25 13.47
N ASP A 146 -12.31 -12.95 14.61
CA ASP A 146 -13.11 -12.68 15.80
C ASP A 146 -12.37 -11.86 16.87
N GLY A 147 -11.16 -11.37 16.54
CA GLY A 147 -10.31 -10.58 17.43
C GLY A 147 -9.46 -11.38 18.42
N TYR A 148 -9.56 -12.73 18.42
CA TYR A 148 -8.72 -13.58 19.27
C TYR A 148 -7.25 -13.43 18.93
N LYS A 149 -6.42 -13.34 19.99
CA LYS A 149 -4.97 -13.27 19.89
C LYS A 149 -4.36 -14.63 20.26
N PRO A 150 -3.92 -15.43 19.29
CA PRO A 150 -3.19 -16.66 19.59
C PRO A 150 -1.80 -16.32 20.14
N GLU A 151 -1.40 -16.95 21.25
CA GLU A 151 -0.01 -16.93 21.71
C GLU A 151 0.85 -17.74 20.73
N TRP A 152 0.38 -18.95 20.40
CA TRP A 152 0.97 -19.82 19.39
C TRP A 152 0.03 -19.95 18.20
N ALA A 153 0.56 -20.01 16.98
CA ALA A 153 -0.27 -20.24 15.78
C ALA A 153 -1.19 -21.46 15.90
N ALA A 154 -0.76 -22.51 16.61
CA ALA A 154 -1.56 -23.71 16.85
C ALA A 154 -2.77 -23.48 17.80
N ASP A 155 -2.72 -22.48 18.69
CA ASP A 155 -3.90 -22.07 19.48
C ASP A 155 -4.97 -21.48 18.55
N GLY A 156 -4.53 -20.74 17.52
CA GLY A 156 -5.41 -20.20 16.50
C GLY A 156 -6.01 -21.28 15.60
N GLU A 157 -5.23 -22.31 15.23
CA GLU A 157 -5.74 -23.50 14.53
C GLU A 157 -6.88 -24.15 15.33
N LYS A 158 -6.65 -24.48 16.60
CA LYS A 158 -7.66 -25.12 17.46
C LYS A 158 -8.95 -24.30 17.52
N ARG A 159 -8.82 -22.98 17.66
CA ARG A 159 -9.98 -22.08 17.68
C ARG A 159 -10.75 -22.08 16.37
N LEU A 160 -10.05 -22.08 15.23
CA LEU A 160 -10.69 -22.13 13.91
C LEU A 160 -11.34 -23.49 13.63
N LEU A 161 -10.70 -24.60 14.03
CA LEU A 161 -11.28 -25.93 13.89
C LEU A 161 -12.56 -26.10 14.72
N ALA A 162 -12.64 -25.48 15.90
CA ALA A 162 -13.88 -25.45 16.68
C ALA A 162 -15.01 -24.70 15.94
N TYR A 163 -14.71 -23.56 15.29
CA TYR A 163 -15.70 -22.87 14.46
C TYR A 163 -16.12 -23.68 13.23
N ILE A 164 -15.17 -24.37 12.60
CA ILE A 164 -15.42 -25.23 11.44
C ILE A 164 -16.26 -26.45 11.84
N GLU A 165 -16.04 -27.03 13.02
CA GLU A 165 -16.87 -28.13 13.53
C GLU A 165 -18.34 -27.69 13.71
N GLU A 166 -18.57 -26.45 14.14
CA GLU A 166 -19.93 -25.88 14.23
C GLU A 166 -20.54 -25.56 12.86
N LYS A 167 -19.72 -25.16 11.88
CA LYS A 167 -20.15 -24.69 10.54
C LYS A 167 -19.21 -25.23 9.44
N PRO A 168 -19.23 -26.54 9.17
CA PRO A 168 -18.26 -27.18 8.27
C PRO A 168 -18.40 -26.73 6.82
N GLU A 169 -19.56 -26.20 6.43
CA GLU A 169 -19.88 -25.68 5.10
C GLU A 169 -19.40 -24.24 4.86
N SER A 170 -18.82 -23.58 5.87
CA SER A 170 -18.36 -22.20 5.73
C SER A 170 -17.02 -22.10 5.01
N ALA A 171 -17.05 -21.79 3.71
CA ALA A 171 -15.85 -21.53 2.92
C ALA A 171 -14.95 -20.47 3.58
N PHE A 172 -15.54 -19.40 4.11
CA PHE A 172 -14.82 -18.36 4.85
C PHE A 172 -13.99 -18.88 6.02
N LEU A 173 -14.52 -19.82 6.83
CA LEU A 173 -13.77 -20.36 7.98
C LEU A 173 -12.58 -21.21 7.51
N TRP A 174 -12.76 -22.02 6.46
CA TRP A 174 -11.68 -22.77 5.84
C TRP A 174 -10.61 -21.85 5.25
N TYR A 175 -11.01 -20.75 4.59
CA TYR A 175 -10.10 -19.71 4.13
C TYR A 175 -9.32 -19.07 5.30
N LYS A 176 -9.97 -18.72 6.41
CA LYS A 176 -9.25 -18.16 7.57
C LYS A 176 -8.27 -19.15 8.20
N LEU A 177 -8.60 -20.44 8.21
CA LEU A 177 -7.68 -21.50 8.62
C LEU A 177 -6.48 -21.61 7.67
N ALA A 178 -6.73 -21.57 6.37
CA ALA A 178 -5.67 -21.54 5.37
C ALA A 178 -4.71 -20.35 5.53
N VAL A 179 -5.22 -19.14 5.77
CA VAL A 179 -4.39 -17.95 6.00
C VAL A 179 -3.48 -18.13 7.22
N LEU A 180 -3.99 -18.75 8.28
CA LEU A 180 -3.19 -19.08 9.47
C LEU A 180 -2.05 -20.03 9.11
N TYR A 181 -2.32 -21.09 8.35
CA TYR A 181 -1.29 -22.05 7.93
C TYR A 181 -0.29 -21.44 6.95
N TYR A 182 -0.76 -20.65 5.99
CA TYR A 182 0.07 -20.00 4.98
C TYR A 182 1.08 -19.05 5.66
N ARG A 183 0.60 -18.18 6.55
CA ARG A 183 1.46 -17.30 7.36
C ARG A 183 2.34 -18.08 8.35
N GLY A 184 1.84 -19.22 8.83
CA GLY A 184 2.57 -20.17 9.66
C GLY A 184 3.63 -20.99 8.92
N HIS A 185 3.81 -20.77 7.62
CA HIS A 185 4.74 -21.49 6.74
C HIS A 185 4.48 -23.01 6.70
N ARG A 186 3.20 -23.37 6.64
CA ARG A 186 2.69 -24.72 6.39
C ARG A 186 1.84 -24.73 5.13
N ALA A 187 2.51 -24.62 3.98
CA ALA A 187 1.84 -24.55 2.69
C ALA A 187 1.09 -25.85 2.35
N ASP A 188 1.54 -26.98 2.86
CA ASP A 188 0.83 -28.26 2.81
C ASP A 188 -0.56 -28.17 3.46
N LEU A 189 -0.63 -27.65 4.70
CA LEU A 189 -1.89 -27.47 5.42
C LEU A 189 -2.76 -26.37 4.79
N ALA A 190 -2.13 -25.29 4.34
CA ALA A 190 -2.81 -24.19 3.67
C ALA A 190 -3.46 -24.66 2.37
N ALA A 191 -2.78 -25.46 1.54
CA ALA A 191 -3.34 -26.03 0.32
C ALA A 191 -4.60 -26.85 0.63
N ALA A 192 -4.56 -27.74 1.61
CA ALA A 192 -5.72 -28.57 1.98
C ALA A 192 -6.93 -27.71 2.38
N ALA A 193 -6.72 -26.69 3.22
CA ALA A 193 -7.79 -25.80 3.67
C ALA A 193 -8.30 -24.85 2.56
N LEU A 194 -7.44 -24.38 1.65
CA LEU A 194 -7.84 -23.56 0.50
C LEU A 194 -8.63 -24.37 -0.51
N GLU A 195 -8.19 -25.58 -0.83
CA GLU A 195 -8.92 -26.49 -1.72
C GLU A 195 -10.31 -26.78 -1.17
N GLN A 196 -10.43 -27.01 0.15
CA GLN A 196 -11.74 -27.18 0.80
C GLN A 196 -12.60 -25.90 0.75
N SER A 197 -12.00 -24.73 0.97
CA SER A 197 -12.69 -23.44 0.83
C SER A 197 -13.26 -23.24 -0.58
N VAL A 198 -12.44 -23.49 -1.61
CA VAL A 198 -12.82 -23.35 -3.02
C VAL A 198 -13.84 -24.42 -3.42
N ALA A 199 -13.77 -25.63 -2.87
CA ALA A 199 -14.78 -26.67 -3.10
C ALA A 199 -16.16 -26.28 -2.56
N LEU A 200 -16.21 -25.58 -1.41
CA LEU A 200 -17.44 -25.10 -0.80
C LEU A 200 -18.00 -23.85 -1.49
N ASP A 201 -17.12 -22.92 -1.88
CA ASP A 201 -17.47 -21.73 -2.65
C ASP A 201 -16.44 -21.50 -3.77
N PRO A 202 -16.74 -21.97 -5.00
CA PRO A 202 -15.88 -21.78 -6.16
C PRO A 202 -15.70 -20.32 -6.59
N LYS A 203 -16.43 -19.38 -6.00
CA LYS A 203 -16.31 -17.93 -6.27
C LYS A 203 -15.71 -17.16 -5.09
N HIS A 204 -15.13 -17.84 -4.10
CA HIS A 204 -14.46 -17.17 -2.99
C HIS A 204 -13.14 -16.53 -3.45
N THR A 205 -13.19 -15.25 -3.83
CA THR A 205 -12.03 -14.52 -4.41
C THR A 205 -10.78 -14.58 -3.56
N GLU A 206 -10.87 -14.29 -2.25
CA GLU A 206 -9.68 -14.33 -1.38
C GLU A 206 -9.05 -15.74 -1.30
N ALA A 207 -9.85 -16.81 -1.34
CA ALA A 207 -9.35 -18.18 -1.30
C ALA A 207 -8.69 -18.59 -2.63
N LEU A 208 -9.31 -18.25 -3.76
CA LEU A 208 -8.74 -18.46 -5.09
C LEU A 208 -7.40 -17.72 -5.24
N TYR A 209 -7.37 -16.44 -4.85
CA TYR A 209 -6.17 -15.62 -4.91
C TYR A 209 -5.04 -16.18 -4.05
N THR A 210 -5.34 -16.55 -2.79
CA THR A 210 -4.34 -17.12 -1.87
C THR A 210 -3.84 -18.48 -2.36
N LEU A 211 -4.71 -19.30 -2.98
CA LEU A 211 -4.32 -20.57 -3.57
C LEU A 211 -3.43 -20.38 -4.79
N ALA A 212 -3.72 -19.42 -5.66
CA ALA A 212 -2.85 -19.04 -6.77
C ALA A 212 -1.46 -18.64 -6.27
N GLN A 213 -1.37 -17.71 -5.31
CA GLN A 213 -0.10 -17.27 -4.72
C GLN A 213 0.69 -18.40 -4.06
N LEU A 214 0.01 -19.34 -3.40
CA LEU A 214 0.65 -20.52 -2.83
C LEU A 214 1.26 -21.40 -3.93
N LEU A 215 0.50 -21.59 -5.01
CA LEU A 215 0.87 -22.47 -6.11
C LEU A 215 1.89 -21.86 -7.06
N ASP A 216 2.09 -20.55 -7.06
CA ASP A 216 3.07 -19.88 -7.92
C ASP A 216 4.47 -20.53 -7.85
N THR A 217 4.88 -20.89 -6.63
CA THR A 217 6.16 -21.58 -6.39
C THR A 217 6.09 -23.10 -6.40
N VAL A 218 4.90 -23.70 -6.58
CA VAL A 218 4.66 -25.14 -6.49
C VAL A 218 4.30 -25.73 -7.84
N ASN A 219 3.33 -25.12 -8.51
CA ASN A 219 2.72 -25.56 -9.74
C ASN A 219 2.24 -24.32 -10.52
N ALA A 220 3.10 -23.82 -11.41
CA ALA A 220 2.85 -22.62 -12.20
C ALA A 220 1.59 -22.72 -13.09
N GLU A 221 1.29 -23.89 -13.64
CA GLU A 221 0.09 -24.13 -14.46
C GLU A 221 -1.18 -23.98 -13.62
N ALA A 222 -1.22 -24.61 -12.44
CA ALA A 222 -2.34 -24.45 -11.53
C ALA A 222 -2.46 -23.02 -10.97
N SER A 223 -1.32 -22.39 -10.63
CA SER A 223 -1.27 -20.98 -10.21
C SER A 223 -1.93 -20.06 -11.24
N HIS A 224 -1.55 -20.22 -12.51
CA HIS A 224 -2.13 -19.49 -13.64
C HIS A 224 -3.65 -19.66 -13.70
N ASP A 225 -4.15 -20.89 -13.63
CA ASP A 225 -5.59 -21.18 -13.68
C ASP A 225 -6.36 -20.57 -12.50
N PHE A 226 -5.79 -20.57 -11.30
CA PHE A 226 -6.41 -19.95 -10.12
C PHE A 226 -6.38 -18.42 -10.16
N PHE A 227 -5.35 -17.79 -10.74
CA PHE A 227 -5.37 -16.34 -10.98
C PHE A 227 -6.46 -15.96 -11.99
N GLN A 228 -6.66 -16.74 -13.05
CA GLN A 228 -7.78 -16.54 -13.98
C GLN A 228 -9.14 -16.67 -13.28
N GLN A 229 -9.31 -17.71 -12.44
CA GLN A 229 -10.54 -17.87 -11.64
C GLN A 229 -10.74 -16.73 -10.64
N THR A 230 -9.67 -16.21 -10.05
CA THR A 230 -9.70 -15.04 -9.17
C THR A 230 -10.34 -13.86 -9.90
N LEU A 231 -9.84 -13.51 -11.09
CA LEU A 231 -10.39 -12.43 -11.92
C LEU A 231 -11.90 -12.61 -12.21
N LEU A 232 -12.32 -13.83 -12.54
CA LEU A 232 -13.72 -14.13 -12.86
C LEU A 232 -14.65 -14.14 -11.63
N SER A 233 -14.10 -14.32 -10.43
CA SER A 233 -14.87 -14.35 -9.18
C SER A 233 -15.20 -12.96 -8.62
N ILE A 234 -14.35 -11.96 -8.91
CA ILE A 234 -14.40 -10.61 -8.33
C ILE A 234 -15.77 -9.93 -8.42
N PRO A 235 -16.49 -9.94 -9.57
CA PRO A 235 -17.80 -9.28 -9.68
C PRO A 235 -18.86 -9.76 -8.69
N HIS A 236 -18.66 -10.94 -8.10
CA HIS A 236 -19.62 -11.62 -7.24
C HIS A 236 -19.20 -11.65 -5.77
N TYR A 237 -18.05 -11.07 -5.42
CA TYR A 237 -17.45 -11.23 -4.11
C TYR A 237 -17.59 -9.96 -3.26
N ASP A 238 -18.45 -10.03 -2.24
CA ASP A 238 -18.75 -8.89 -1.35
C ASP A 238 -17.87 -8.84 -0.10
N GLY A 239 -16.86 -9.72 0.01
CA GLY A 239 -16.00 -9.81 1.19
C GLY A 239 -14.96 -8.68 1.31
N LEU A 240 -14.75 -7.92 0.24
CA LEU A 240 -13.76 -6.83 0.13
C LEU A 240 -14.38 -5.58 -0.50
N ASP A 241 -13.83 -4.42 -0.20
CA ASP A 241 -14.17 -3.17 -0.89
C ASP A 241 -13.63 -3.14 -2.33
N ALA A 242 -14.13 -2.21 -3.14
CA ALA A 242 -13.77 -2.13 -4.56
C ALA A 242 -12.30 -1.77 -4.80
N GLU A 243 -11.69 -1.01 -3.89
CA GLU A 243 -10.27 -0.62 -3.96
C GLU A 243 -9.39 -1.86 -3.79
N THR A 244 -9.67 -2.67 -2.77
CA THR A 244 -8.96 -3.92 -2.50
C THR A 244 -9.22 -4.96 -3.59
N LEU A 245 -10.45 -5.06 -4.11
CA LEU A 245 -10.75 -5.94 -5.25
C LEU A 245 -9.98 -5.51 -6.51
N ARG A 246 -9.81 -4.20 -6.74
CA ARG A 246 -9.01 -3.68 -7.86
C ARG A 246 -7.54 -4.07 -7.70
N ASP A 247 -6.99 -3.98 -6.49
CA ASP A 247 -5.62 -4.39 -6.21
C ASP A 247 -5.42 -5.91 -6.40
N VAL A 248 -6.38 -6.73 -5.97
CA VAL A 248 -6.38 -8.18 -6.21
C VAL A 248 -6.43 -8.49 -7.70
N ALA A 249 -7.29 -7.82 -8.47
CA ALA A 249 -7.35 -7.96 -9.92
C ALA A 249 -6.03 -7.54 -10.59
N ALA A 250 -5.50 -6.36 -10.25
CA ALA A 250 -4.26 -5.84 -10.80
C ALA A 250 -3.07 -6.75 -10.52
N HIS A 251 -2.98 -7.30 -9.31
CA HIS A 251 -1.94 -8.25 -8.95
C HIS A 251 -2.11 -9.56 -9.69
N SER A 252 -3.34 -10.05 -9.85
CA SER A 252 -3.60 -11.28 -10.60
C SER A 252 -3.20 -11.11 -12.08
N LEU A 253 -3.44 -9.94 -12.67
CA LEU A 253 -3.01 -9.61 -14.04
C LEU A 253 -1.49 -9.52 -14.17
N TRP A 254 -0.80 -8.95 -13.18
CA TRP A 254 0.66 -8.93 -13.13
C TRP A 254 1.21 -10.37 -13.14
N GLU A 255 0.74 -11.22 -12.24
CA GLU A 255 1.22 -12.60 -12.12
C GLU A 255 0.93 -13.40 -13.41
N LEU A 256 -0.25 -13.21 -14.00
CA LEU A 256 -0.59 -13.85 -15.28
C LEU A 256 0.32 -13.39 -16.44
N GLU A 257 0.64 -12.10 -16.52
CA GLU A 257 1.61 -11.59 -17.51
C GLU A 257 2.99 -12.24 -17.30
N THR A 258 3.38 -12.46 -16.05
CA THR A 258 4.67 -13.08 -15.68
C THR A 258 4.69 -14.55 -16.04
N LEU A 259 3.69 -15.32 -15.60
CA LEU A 259 3.55 -16.77 -15.82
C LEU A 259 3.34 -17.15 -17.30
N GLN A 260 2.71 -16.27 -18.09
CA GLN A 260 2.57 -16.50 -19.53
C GLN A 260 3.93 -16.57 -20.22
N ASN A 261 4.90 -15.72 -19.82
CA ASN A 261 6.22 -15.70 -20.45
C ASN A 261 6.94 -17.05 -20.33
N ASP A 262 6.58 -17.86 -19.31
CA ASP A 262 7.18 -19.16 -19.03
C ASP A 262 6.41 -20.33 -19.65
N SER A 263 5.07 -20.22 -19.79
CA SER A 263 4.19 -21.35 -20.18
C SER A 263 3.63 -21.26 -21.60
N GLY A 264 3.54 -20.05 -22.18
CA GLY A 264 2.83 -19.81 -23.44
C GLY A 264 1.30 -19.94 -23.35
N ALA A 265 0.74 -20.10 -22.14
CA ALA A 265 -0.70 -20.08 -21.91
C ALA A 265 -1.29 -18.68 -22.16
N ALA A 266 -2.59 -18.58 -22.42
CA ALA A 266 -3.25 -17.29 -22.58
C ALA A 266 -3.26 -16.53 -21.25
N TRP A 267 -2.71 -15.31 -21.20
CA TRP A 267 -2.61 -14.54 -19.95
C TRP A 267 -3.96 -14.06 -19.40
N LEU A 268 -5.05 -14.10 -20.18
CA LEU A 268 -6.39 -13.75 -19.73
C LEU A 268 -7.37 -14.91 -19.89
N PRO A 269 -8.44 -14.95 -19.06
CA PRO A 269 -9.55 -15.86 -19.28
C PRO A 269 -10.19 -15.66 -20.65
N SER A 270 -10.79 -16.71 -21.20
CA SER A 270 -11.55 -16.58 -22.46
C SER A 270 -12.80 -15.72 -22.28
N ALA A 271 -13.25 -15.07 -23.36
CA ALA A 271 -14.52 -14.32 -23.37
C ALA A 271 -15.73 -15.22 -23.03
N GLU A 272 -15.66 -16.52 -23.31
CA GLU A 272 -16.70 -17.50 -22.98
C GLU A 272 -16.74 -17.83 -21.48
N ALA A 273 -15.61 -17.73 -20.79
CA ALA A 273 -15.50 -17.95 -19.35
C ALA A 273 -15.98 -16.73 -18.53
N ALA A 274 -16.08 -15.55 -19.15
CA ALA A 274 -16.58 -14.34 -18.51
C ALA A 274 -18.01 -14.56 -17.95
N PRO A 275 -18.33 -14.04 -16.75
CA PRO A 275 -19.66 -14.17 -16.17
C PRO A 275 -20.77 -13.72 -17.14
N LYS A 276 -21.93 -14.38 -17.11
CA LYS A 276 -23.09 -14.07 -17.99
C LYS A 276 -23.71 -12.70 -17.74
N ASP A 277 -23.42 -12.11 -16.60
CA ASP A 277 -23.77 -10.77 -16.15
C ASP A 277 -22.58 -9.80 -16.20
N ALA A 278 -21.42 -10.22 -16.70
CA ALA A 278 -20.29 -9.34 -16.92
C ALA A 278 -20.65 -8.19 -17.86
N ASP A 279 -20.03 -7.03 -17.61
CA ASP A 279 -20.14 -5.87 -18.49
C ASP A 279 -19.72 -6.23 -19.92
N THR A 280 -20.48 -5.71 -20.88
CA THR A 280 -20.12 -5.67 -22.31
C THR A 280 -18.67 -5.25 -22.53
N ALA A 281 -18.17 -4.25 -21.80
CA ALA A 281 -16.79 -3.78 -21.94
C ALA A 281 -15.74 -4.87 -21.66
N LEU A 282 -15.94 -5.69 -20.61
CA LEU A 282 -15.05 -6.81 -20.31
C LEU A 282 -15.08 -7.87 -21.41
N ARG A 283 -16.28 -8.25 -21.87
CA ARG A 283 -16.42 -9.25 -22.93
C ARG A 283 -15.80 -8.81 -24.23
N ASP A 284 -16.02 -7.56 -24.61
CA ASP A 284 -15.47 -6.99 -25.83
C ASP A 284 -13.94 -6.99 -25.76
N PHE A 285 -13.36 -6.62 -24.61
CA PHE A 285 -11.91 -6.68 -24.37
C PHE A 285 -11.36 -8.12 -24.43
N LEU A 286 -12.01 -9.08 -23.75
CA LEU A 286 -11.59 -10.49 -23.77
C LEU A 286 -11.77 -11.15 -25.14
N ALA A 287 -12.65 -10.63 -26.00
CA ALA A 287 -12.86 -11.11 -27.36
C ALA A 287 -11.81 -10.58 -28.36
N LEU A 288 -11.02 -9.58 -27.99
CA LEU A 288 -9.92 -9.10 -28.81
C LEU A 288 -8.86 -10.20 -29.00
N PRO A 289 -8.17 -10.23 -30.15
CA PRO A 289 -6.95 -11.03 -30.30
C PRO A 289 -5.93 -10.67 -29.21
N GLU A 290 -5.21 -11.66 -28.69
CA GLU A 290 -4.27 -11.49 -27.59
C GLU A 290 -3.22 -10.39 -27.85
N GLU A 291 -2.72 -10.28 -29.09
CA GLU A 291 -1.80 -9.21 -29.49
C GLU A 291 -2.41 -7.81 -29.33
N GLN A 292 -3.71 -7.64 -29.56
CA GLN A 292 -4.41 -6.37 -29.37
C GLN A 292 -4.66 -6.07 -27.89
N GLN A 293 -4.96 -7.10 -27.08
CA GLN A 293 -5.07 -6.94 -25.62
C GLN A 293 -3.74 -6.44 -25.03
N LYS A 294 -2.62 -7.05 -25.45
CA LYS A 294 -1.27 -6.68 -25.05
C LYS A 294 -0.89 -5.28 -25.52
N GLU A 295 -1.24 -4.92 -26.76
CA GLU A 295 -0.99 -3.57 -27.27
C GLU A 295 -1.73 -2.52 -26.44
N GLN A 296 -3.00 -2.76 -26.11
CA GLN A 296 -3.75 -1.84 -25.24
C GLN A 296 -3.15 -1.75 -23.83
N LEU A 297 -2.72 -2.88 -23.24
CA LEU A 297 -2.03 -2.87 -21.95
C LEU A 297 -0.71 -2.08 -22.01
N ARG A 298 0.10 -2.26 -23.07
CA ARG A 298 1.37 -1.53 -23.24
C ARG A 298 1.16 -0.01 -23.37
N LEU A 299 0.11 0.40 -24.08
CA LEU A 299 -0.24 1.82 -24.20
C LEU A 299 -0.58 2.47 -22.85
N VAL A 300 -1.16 1.69 -21.93
CA VAL A 300 -1.44 2.11 -20.55
C VAL A 300 -0.18 2.12 -19.69
N GLN A 301 0.60 1.03 -19.73
CA GLN A 301 1.79 0.86 -18.91
C GLN A 301 2.89 1.88 -19.24
N GLY A 302 2.95 2.34 -20.49
CA GLY A 302 3.97 3.28 -20.94
C GLY A 302 5.38 2.66 -20.99
N GLU A 303 6.40 3.52 -21.07
CA GLU A 303 7.82 3.11 -21.12
C GLU A 303 8.52 3.17 -19.74
N GLU A 304 7.82 3.57 -18.67
CA GLU A 304 8.36 3.68 -17.30
C GLU A 304 8.34 2.33 -16.54
N GLU A 305 8.90 2.31 -15.33
CA GLU A 305 8.93 1.13 -14.45
C GLU A 305 7.50 0.69 -14.11
N LYS A 306 7.16 -0.57 -14.42
CA LYS A 306 5.84 -1.15 -14.16
C LYS A 306 5.56 -1.21 -12.66
N ASP A 307 4.45 -0.64 -12.24
CA ASP A 307 3.89 -0.82 -10.90
C ASP A 307 2.50 -1.46 -10.97
N LEU A 308 1.91 -1.75 -9.80
CA LEU A 308 0.59 -2.36 -9.71
C LEU A 308 -0.50 -1.49 -10.37
N SER A 309 -0.38 -0.16 -10.27
CA SER A 309 -1.37 0.78 -10.81
C SER A 309 -1.44 0.75 -12.33
N SER A 310 -0.35 0.36 -12.99
CA SER A 310 -0.31 0.19 -14.46
C SER A 310 -1.29 -0.87 -14.99
N PHE A 311 -1.78 -1.76 -14.12
CA PHE A 311 -2.81 -2.76 -14.47
C PHE A 311 -4.24 -2.32 -14.12
N TYR A 312 -4.43 -1.18 -13.44
CA TYR A 312 -5.75 -0.73 -12.98
C TYR A 312 -6.79 -0.60 -14.10
N PRO A 313 -6.47 -0.08 -15.31
CA PRO A 313 -7.47 0.02 -16.36
C PRO A 313 -8.09 -1.32 -16.78
N VAL A 314 -7.27 -2.37 -16.84
CA VAL A 314 -7.73 -3.73 -17.16
C VAL A 314 -8.39 -4.36 -15.95
N ALA A 315 -7.83 -4.18 -14.75
CA ALA A 315 -8.38 -4.68 -13.49
C ALA A 315 -9.80 -4.18 -13.24
N GLU A 316 -10.07 -2.91 -13.55
CA GLU A 316 -11.38 -2.28 -13.39
C GLU A 316 -12.46 -2.90 -14.29
N LEU A 317 -12.09 -3.53 -15.43
CA LEU A 317 -13.04 -4.29 -16.24
C LEU A 317 -13.57 -5.53 -15.51
N PHE A 318 -12.79 -6.10 -14.59
CA PHE A 318 -13.17 -7.27 -13.79
C PHE A 318 -13.97 -6.95 -12.53
N LEU A 319 -14.14 -5.67 -12.18
CA LEU A 319 -14.85 -5.29 -10.94
C LEU A 319 -16.37 -5.48 -11.02
N GLY A 320 -16.95 -5.49 -12.22
CA GLY A 320 -18.40 -5.53 -12.40
C GLY A 320 -19.09 -4.40 -11.62
N ARG A 321 -20.09 -4.75 -10.79
CA ARG A 321 -20.84 -3.77 -9.97
C ARG A 321 -19.97 -2.98 -8.98
N HIS A 322 -18.83 -3.55 -8.54
CA HIS A 322 -17.95 -2.88 -7.59
C HIS A 322 -17.30 -1.63 -8.19
N ALA A 323 -17.17 -1.57 -9.53
CA ALA A 323 -16.66 -0.39 -10.23
C ALA A 323 -17.51 0.85 -9.97
N GLU A 324 -18.82 0.72 -9.71
CA GLU A 324 -19.70 1.87 -9.43
C GLU A 324 -19.36 2.57 -8.12
N THR A 325 -18.68 1.88 -7.20
CA THR A 325 -18.32 2.42 -5.88
C THR A 325 -16.94 3.08 -5.83
N LEU A 326 -16.12 2.92 -6.88
CA LEU A 326 -14.85 3.64 -7.02
C LEU A 326 -15.09 5.13 -7.29
N ASP A 327 -14.22 5.99 -6.76
CA ASP A 327 -14.23 7.43 -7.11
C ASP A 327 -14.00 7.59 -8.61
N GLU A 328 -14.83 8.40 -9.27
CA GLU A 328 -14.74 8.64 -10.72
C GLU A 328 -13.37 9.15 -11.18
N LEU A 329 -12.62 9.87 -10.33
CA LEU A 329 -11.25 10.26 -10.67
C LEU A 329 -10.23 9.14 -10.48
N GLU A 330 -10.51 8.17 -9.62
CA GLU A 330 -9.63 7.02 -9.42
C GLU A 330 -9.83 5.96 -10.49
N LYS A 331 -10.93 6.03 -11.26
CA LYS A 331 -11.20 5.13 -12.40
C LYS A 331 -10.27 5.42 -13.56
N THR A 332 -9.71 4.35 -14.08
CA THR A 332 -8.69 4.36 -15.13
C THR A 332 -9.08 3.50 -16.34
N ASN A 333 -10.22 2.79 -16.30
CA ASN A 333 -10.74 2.01 -17.44
C ASN A 333 -10.98 2.84 -18.72
N HIS A 334 -11.17 4.15 -18.60
CA HIS A 334 -11.29 5.07 -19.73
C HIS A 334 -10.04 5.06 -20.62
N HIS A 335 -8.88 4.62 -20.11
CA HIS A 335 -7.69 4.40 -20.93
C HIS A 335 -7.85 3.31 -21.99
N LEU A 336 -8.76 2.35 -21.76
CA LEU A 336 -9.09 1.29 -22.72
C LEU A 336 -10.34 1.65 -23.53
N LEU A 337 -11.34 2.22 -22.85
CA LEU A 337 -12.68 2.38 -23.42
C LEU A 337 -12.89 3.73 -24.14
N GLN A 338 -12.07 4.74 -23.86
CA GLN A 338 -12.27 6.11 -24.32
C GLN A 338 -10.97 6.76 -24.82
N PRO A 339 -10.47 6.37 -26.02
CA PRO A 339 -9.22 6.90 -26.57
C PRO A 339 -9.14 8.42 -26.69
N GLU A 340 -10.28 9.08 -26.93
CA GLU A 340 -10.36 10.55 -27.02
C GLU A 340 -10.08 11.23 -25.66
N VAL A 341 -10.52 10.64 -24.55
CA VAL A 341 -10.22 11.15 -23.21
C VAL A 341 -8.73 11.02 -22.92
N VAL A 342 -8.12 9.89 -23.29
CA VAL A 342 -6.66 9.68 -23.15
C VAL A 342 -5.88 10.72 -23.94
N LYS A 343 -6.29 10.96 -25.19
CA LYS A 343 -5.68 11.97 -26.05
C LYS A 343 -5.78 13.36 -25.42
N GLN A 344 -6.95 13.75 -24.93
CA GLN A 344 -7.15 15.03 -24.25
C GLN A 344 -6.26 15.15 -23.01
N ARG A 345 -6.20 14.12 -22.16
CA ARG A 345 -5.36 14.12 -20.95
C ARG A 345 -3.88 14.19 -21.28
N ARG A 346 -3.45 13.55 -22.36
CA ARG A 346 -2.07 13.65 -22.88
C ARG A 346 -1.74 15.07 -23.33
N GLU A 347 -2.60 15.70 -24.12
CA GLU A 347 -2.43 17.09 -24.56
C GLU A 347 -2.37 18.07 -23.36
N GLN A 348 -3.18 17.82 -22.33
CA GLN A 348 -3.13 18.58 -21.07
C GLN A 348 -1.81 18.39 -20.32
N ARG A 349 -1.30 17.16 -20.24
CA ARG A 349 -0.02 16.85 -19.59
C ARG A 349 1.16 17.47 -20.32
N GLU A 350 1.18 17.43 -21.66
CA GLU A 350 2.20 18.09 -22.48
C GLU A 350 2.18 19.62 -22.25
N ARG A 351 0.99 20.25 -22.26
CA ARG A 351 0.84 21.68 -21.92
C ARG A 351 1.27 21.99 -20.49
N TYR A 352 0.96 21.14 -19.52
CA TYR A 352 1.43 21.28 -18.14
C TYR A 352 2.95 21.27 -18.06
N GLN A 353 3.62 20.34 -18.76
CA GLN A 353 5.08 20.26 -18.78
C GLN A 353 5.71 21.53 -19.37
N ASP A 354 5.16 22.03 -20.48
CA ASP A 354 5.61 23.28 -21.12
C ASP A 354 5.43 24.48 -20.20
N PHE A 355 4.25 24.62 -19.56
CA PHE A 355 3.99 25.70 -18.61
C PHE A 355 4.84 25.58 -17.35
N ARG A 356 5.11 24.36 -16.87
CA ARG A 356 5.98 24.15 -15.70
C ARG A 356 7.42 24.56 -16.00
N GLN A 357 7.97 24.15 -17.15
CA GLN A 357 9.31 24.55 -17.57
C GLN A 357 9.42 26.06 -17.79
N THR A 358 8.42 26.64 -18.47
CA THR A 358 8.34 28.09 -18.70
C THR A 358 8.22 28.86 -17.39
N GLY A 359 7.40 28.36 -16.45
CA GLY A 359 7.19 28.98 -15.14
C GLY A 359 8.44 29.01 -14.28
N VAL A 360 9.27 27.96 -14.30
CA VAL A 360 10.57 27.98 -13.61
C VAL A 360 11.45 29.10 -14.13
N GLN A 361 11.52 29.29 -15.45
CA GLN A 361 12.32 30.36 -16.05
C GLN A 361 11.76 31.75 -15.70
N LEU A 362 10.46 31.96 -15.89
CA LEU A 362 9.79 33.23 -15.61
C LEU A 362 9.85 33.60 -14.12
N HIS A 363 9.66 32.65 -13.21
CA HIS A 363 9.85 32.86 -11.77
C HIS A 363 11.29 33.29 -11.45
N GLY A 364 12.29 32.67 -12.09
CA GLY A 364 13.69 33.07 -11.98
C GLY A 364 13.95 34.50 -12.46
N ASP A 365 13.35 34.91 -13.57
CA ASP A 365 13.45 36.26 -14.12
C ASP A 365 12.80 37.29 -13.19
N MET A 366 11.59 37.02 -12.70
CA MET A 366 10.88 37.90 -11.75
C MET A 366 11.64 38.08 -10.44
N PHE A 367 12.21 36.99 -9.92
CA PHE A 367 13.02 37.06 -8.71
C PHE A 367 14.34 37.81 -8.95
N SER A 368 14.99 37.60 -10.10
CA SER A 368 16.19 38.37 -10.50
C SER A 368 15.89 39.86 -10.60
N TYR A 369 14.76 40.22 -11.23
CA TYR A 369 14.27 41.59 -11.29
C TYR A 369 14.10 42.19 -9.88
N LEU A 370 13.51 41.46 -8.91
CA LEU A 370 13.43 41.94 -7.52
C LEU A 370 14.81 42.25 -6.93
N ILE A 371 15.78 41.36 -7.14
CA ILE A 371 17.15 41.52 -6.65
C ILE A 371 17.84 42.72 -7.32
N GLU A 372 17.61 42.96 -8.61
CA GLU A 372 18.14 44.14 -9.31
C GLU A 372 17.57 45.44 -8.74
N GLN A 373 16.27 45.47 -8.42
CA GLN A 373 15.61 46.67 -7.91
C GLN A 373 15.94 46.98 -6.45
N ARG A 374 16.19 45.96 -5.60
CA ARG A 374 16.41 46.13 -4.15
C ARG A 374 17.80 45.76 -3.64
N GLY A 375 18.61 45.16 -4.50
CA GLY A 375 19.94 44.65 -4.17
C GLY A 375 19.93 43.25 -3.54
N PRO A 376 21.13 42.64 -3.39
CA PRO A 376 21.30 41.23 -3.01
C PRO A 376 20.90 40.90 -1.55
N ARG A 377 20.75 41.91 -0.68
CA ARG A 377 20.32 41.68 0.71
C ARG A 377 18.87 41.19 0.80
N THR A 378 18.06 41.45 -0.21
CA THR A 378 16.64 41.09 -0.26
C THR A 378 16.41 39.59 -0.02
N MET A 379 17.27 38.72 -0.57
CA MET A 379 17.16 37.27 -0.35
C MET A 379 17.32 36.91 1.13
N ARG A 380 18.28 37.54 1.82
CA ARG A 380 18.50 37.33 3.25
C ARG A 380 17.33 37.86 4.06
N ASP A 381 16.81 39.03 3.73
CA ASP A 381 15.67 39.63 4.43
C ASP A 381 14.38 38.80 4.29
N ILE A 382 14.17 38.14 3.14
CA ILE A 382 13.09 37.16 2.95
C ILE A 382 13.36 35.90 3.79
N GLY A 383 14.57 35.35 3.71
CA GLY A 383 14.98 34.16 4.47
C GLY A 383 14.81 34.34 5.98
N ASP A 384 15.27 35.46 6.54
CA ASP A 384 15.14 35.79 7.96
C ASP A 384 13.67 35.88 8.40
N ARG A 385 12.79 36.40 7.55
CA ARG A 385 11.34 36.40 7.81
C ARG A 385 10.79 34.98 7.82
N LEU A 386 11.14 34.14 6.85
CA LEU A 386 10.68 32.75 6.80
C LEU A 386 11.28 31.89 7.93
N GLY A 387 12.42 32.32 8.50
CA GLY A 387 13.19 31.53 9.46
C GLY A 387 14.07 30.48 8.79
N VAL A 388 14.49 30.74 7.54
CA VAL A 388 15.39 29.90 6.76
C VAL A 388 16.84 30.21 7.17
N PRO A 389 17.63 29.23 7.65
CA PRO A 389 19.05 29.44 7.90
C PRO A 389 19.78 29.70 6.58
N PHE A 390 20.46 30.84 6.45
CA PHE A 390 21.20 31.18 5.23
C PHE A 390 22.47 30.33 5.03
N GLU A 391 22.88 29.56 6.04
CA GLU A 391 24.05 28.67 6.01
C GLU A 391 23.74 27.29 5.42
N ASP A 392 22.46 26.93 5.27
CA ASP A 392 22.03 25.66 4.66
C ASP A 392 21.79 25.82 3.15
N ASP A 393 22.45 24.98 2.34
CA ASP A 393 22.37 25.02 0.88
C ASP A 393 21.16 24.27 0.29
N ALA A 394 20.12 24.01 1.11
CA ALA A 394 18.95 23.24 0.70
C ALA A 394 18.18 23.94 -0.43
N VAL A 395 18.03 23.24 -1.56
CA VAL A 395 17.35 23.76 -2.76
C VAL A 395 15.91 24.19 -2.46
N PHE A 396 15.16 23.38 -1.69
CA PHE A 396 13.78 23.66 -1.31
C PHE A 396 13.60 24.98 -0.54
N ASP A 397 14.56 25.33 0.31
CA ASP A 397 14.50 26.55 1.10
C ASP A 397 14.68 27.80 0.21
N LYS A 398 15.46 27.67 -0.86
CA LYS A 398 15.62 28.72 -1.89
C LYS A 398 14.35 28.89 -2.72
N ASP A 399 13.65 27.81 -3.03
CA ASP A 399 12.36 27.85 -3.75
C ASP A 399 11.28 28.56 -2.92
N ALA A 400 11.20 28.30 -1.61
CA ALA A 400 10.26 28.98 -0.71
C ALA A 400 10.55 30.49 -0.59
N ILE A 401 11.82 30.89 -0.58
CA ILE A 401 12.24 32.30 -0.63
C ILE A 401 11.81 32.94 -1.95
N ALA A 402 11.99 32.25 -3.07
CA ALA A 402 11.60 32.75 -4.38
C ALA A 402 10.08 32.93 -4.50
N ASP A 403 9.27 31.95 -4.06
CA ASP A 403 7.80 32.07 -4.07
C ASP A 403 7.33 33.29 -3.26
N THR A 404 7.86 33.44 -2.04
CA THR A 404 7.56 34.60 -1.18
C THR A 404 7.99 35.91 -1.85
N GLY A 405 9.16 35.93 -2.50
CA GLY A 405 9.65 37.06 -3.27
C GLY A 405 8.74 37.46 -4.42
N ILE A 406 8.17 36.49 -5.13
CA ILE A 406 7.33 36.73 -6.31
C ILE A 406 5.94 37.21 -5.93
N TYR A 407 5.30 36.52 -4.98
CA TYR A 407 3.87 36.66 -4.73
C TYR A 407 3.52 37.55 -3.54
N ASP A 408 4.41 37.65 -2.55
CA ASP A 408 4.13 38.34 -1.29
C ASP A 408 4.94 39.63 -1.09
N GLU A 409 6.04 39.83 -1.84
CA GLU A 409 6.77 41.10 -1.81
C GLU A 409 6.03 42.22 -2.53
N VAL A 410 6.20 43.43 -1.98
CA VAL A 410 5.62 44.65 -2.51
C VAL A 410 6.77 45.56 -2.95
N LEU A 411 6.84 45.89 -4.23
CA LEU A 411 7.79 46.84 -4.83
C LEU A 411 7.04 48.12 -5.24
N ASP A 412 7.51 49.30 -4.78
CA ASP A 412 6.89 50.60 -5.03
C ASP A 412 5.38 50.68 -4.73
N GLY A 413 4.95 49.99 -3.66
CA GLY A 413 3.56 49.98 -3.20
C GLY A 413 2.64 49.03 -3.99
N ARG A 414 3.17 48.20 -4.91
CA ARG A 414 2.44 47.17 -5.65
C ARG A 414 3.06 45.78 -5.45
N PRO A 415 2.28 44.69 -5.48
CA PRO A 415 2.85 43.34 -5.49
C PRO A 415 3.86 43.17 -6.63
N LEU A 416 4.99 42.49 -6.37
CA LEU A 416 6.08 42.37 -7.33
C LEU A 416 5.62 41.85 -8.69
N ILE A 417 4.83 40.77 -8.71
CA ILE A 417 4.30 40.18 -9.95
C ILE A 417 3.51 41.19 -10.81
N ARG A 418 2.76 42.12 -10.19
CA ARG A 418 2.05 43.19 -10.90
C ARG A 418 2.98 44.30 -11.37
N GLN A 419 4.04 44.56 -10.62
CA GLN A 419 5.06 45.52 -11.03
C GLN A 419 5.86 44.99 -12.22
N TYR A 420 6.20 43.69 -12.21
CA TYR A 420 6.86 43.01 -13.31
C TYR A 420 6.01 43.05 -14.59
N ASP A 421 4.74 42.65 -14.51
CA ASP A 421 3.77 42.71 -15.63
C ASP A 421 3.63 44.11 -16.23
N ALA A 422 3.68 45.16 -15.41
CA ALA A 422 3.60 46.54 -15.90
C ALA A 422 4.87 47.04 -16.62
N GLN A 423 6.01 46.36 -16.44
CA GLN A 423 7.32 46.79 -16.96
C GLN A 423 7.89 45.85 -18.03
N HIS A 424 7.34 44.64 -18.17
CA HIS A 424 7.81 43.62 -19.10
C HIS A 424 6.65 43.15 -19.98
N GLU A 425 6.89 43.08 -21.28
CA GLU A 425 5.96 42.49 -22.23
C GLU A 425 6.33 41.02 -22.42
N GLU A 426 5.39 40.14 -22.07
CA GLU A 426 5.54 38.69 -22.19
C GLU A 426 4.54 38.16 -23.24
N ASP A 427 4.91 37.12 -23.98
CA ASP A 427 4.07 36.47 -24.99
C ASP A 427 3.97 34.95 -24.78
N GLY A 428 3.12 34.30 -25.57
CA GLY A 428 2.94 32.84 -25.58
C GLY A 428 2.75 32.22 -24.20
N ASN A 429 3.52 31.17 -23.90
CA ASN A 429 3.46 30.44 -22.63
C ASN A 429 3.89 31.32 -21.44
N ARG A 430 4.84 32.26 -21.63
CA ARG A 430 5.29 33.15 -20.56
C ARG A 430 4.18 34.08 -20.13
N ARG A 431 3.43 34.64 -21.09
CA ARG A 431 2.22 35.42 -20.80
C ARG A 431 1.17 34.61 -20.06
N ALA A 432 0.89 33.39 -20.53
CA ALA A 432 -0.11 32.51 -19.90
C ALA A 432 0.24 32.21 -18.44
N VAL A 433 1.51 31.90 -18.14
CA VAL A 433 1.98 31.65 -16.77
C VAL A 433 1.92 32.92 -15.92
N LEU A 434 2.32 34.08 -16.46
CA LEU A 434 2.21 35.36 -15.75
C LEU A 434 0.76 35.67 -15.38
N ASP A 435 -0.17 35.51 -16.32
CA ASP A 435 -1.60 35.72 -16.11
C ASP A 435 -2.18 34.75 -15.07
N ALA A 436 -1.76 33.49 -15.08
CA ALA A 436 -2.12 32.51 -14.05
C ALA A 436 -1.55 32.90 -12.67
N GLY A 437 -0.29 33.36 -12.61
CA GLY A 437 0.34 33.87 -11.40
C GLY A 437 -0.39 35.09 -10.82
N LEU A 438 -0.85 36.01 -11.67
CA LEU A 438 -1.64 37.17 -11.28
C LEU A 438 -3.01 36.81 -10.69
N ARG A 439 -3.57 35.67 -11.09
CA ARG A 439 -4.82 35.08 -10.55
C ARG A 439 -4.59 34.02 -9.46
N SER A 440 -3.33 33.80 -9.07
CA SER A 440 -3.00 32.71 -8.14
C SER A 440 -3.62 32.91 -6.77
N HIS A 441 -3.87 31.80 -6.08
CA HIS A 441 -4.41 31.82 -4.73
C HIS A 441 -3.71 30.78 -3.86
N ALA A 442 -3.25 31.21 -2.69
CA ALA A 442 -2.64 30.34 -1.69
C ALA A 442 -3.66 29.99 -0.61
N SER A 443 -3.85 28.70 -0.37
CA SER A 443 -4.75 28.20 0.67
C SER A 443 -4.24 26.88 1.25
N LEU A 444 -4.98 26.41 2.25
CA LEU A 444 -4.88 25.06 2.77
C LEU A 444 -5.94 24.20 2.07
N TYR A 445 -5.51 23.07 1.52
CA TYR A 445 -6.37 22.15 0.79
C TYR A 445 -6.34 20.77 1.44
N GLU A 446 -7.45 20.07 1.39
CA GLU A 446 -7.56 18.65 1.67
C GLU A 446 -7.49 17.86 0.36
N VAL A 447 -6.66 16.81 0.33
CA VAL A 447 -6.62 15.86 -0.78
C VAL A 447 -7.84 14.96 -0.67
N THR A 448 -8.76 15.09 -1.61
CA THR A 448 -10.02 14.33 -1.62
C THR A 448 -9.98 13.07 -2.48
N GLY A 449 -8.98 12.96 -3.37
CA GLY A 449 -8.81 11.85 -4.30
C GLY A 449 -7.90 12.24 -5.47
N GLY A 450 -7.73 11.38 -6.46
CA GLY A 450 -6.93 11.66 -7.65
C GLY A 450 -6.69 10.43 -8.53
N SER A 451 -5.98 10.63 -9.63
CA SER A 451 -5.49 9.53 -10.48
C SER A 451 -3.97 9.54 -10.51
N ARG A 452 -3.36 8.44 -10.07
CA ARG A 452 -1.92 8.23 -10.16
C ARG A 452 -1.46 8.13 -11.61
N ILE A 453 -2.24 7.44 -12.44
CA ILE A 453 -1.94 7.21 -13.86
C ILE A 453 -2.01 8.51 -14.66
N ASP A 454 -3.03 9.34 -14.39
CA ASP A 454 -3.24 10.58 -15.12
C ASP A 454 -2.49 11.78 -14.52
N GLY A 455 -1.86 11.61 -13.37
CA GLY A 455 -1.18 12.70 -12.68
C GLY A 455 -2.13 13.75 -12.11
N LEU A 456 -3.35 13.36 -11.73
CA LEU A 456 -4.41 14.27 -11.25
C LEU A 456 -4.55 14.19 -9.73
N VAL A 457 -4.76 15.33 -9.10
CA VAL A 457 -5.11 15.41 -7.67
C VAL A 457 -6.30 16.34 -7.47
N ARG A 458 -7.33 15.87 -6.77
CA ARG A 458 -8.50 16.66 -6.38
C ARG A 458 -8.31 17.21 -4.98
N LEU A 459 -8.44 18.52 -4.89
CA LEU A 459 -8.22 19.33 -3.71
C LEU A 459 -9.53 20.02 -3.31
N ARG A 460 -9.82 20.06 -2.00
CA ARG A 460 -10.88 20.90 -1.45
C ARG A 460 -10.25 21.98 -0.58
N ASP A 461 -10.52 23.24 -0.89
CA ASP A 461 -10.10 24.38 -0.09
C ASP A 461 -10.76 24.31 1.29
N VAL A 462 -9.94 24.17 2.33
CA VAL A 462 -10.39 24.02 3.72
C VAL A 462 -11.08 25.29 4.22
N PHE A 463 -10.69 26.47 3.71
CA PHE A 463 -11.24 27.75 4.14
C PHE A 463 -12.34 28.25 3.22
N GLY A 464 -12.16 28.09 1.91
CA GLY A 464 -13.08 28.57 0.88
C GLY A 464 -14.18 27.58 0.49
N GLY A 465 -14.00 26.29 0.77
CA GLY A 465 -14.92 25.21 0.37
C GLY A 465 -14.91 24.88 -1.13
N GLY A 466 -14.14 25.60 -1.95
CA GLY A 466 -14.02 25.36 -3.38
C GLY A 466 -13.27 24.06 -3.69
N GLU A 467 -13.63 23.40 -4.78
CA GLU A 467 -12.93 22.20 -5.27
C GLU A 467 -12.06 22.53 -6.47
N TRP A 468 -10.88 21.93 -6.52
CA TRP A 468 -9.85 22.17 -7.52
C TRP A 468 -9.29 20.83 -8.00
N THR A 469 -9.00 20.71 -9.28
CA THR A 469 -8.23 19.60 -9.83
C THR A 469 -6.91 20.15 -10.34
N ILE A 470 -5.81 19.59 -9.84
CA ILE A 470 -4.46 19.94 -10.28
C ILE A 470 -3.82 18.81 -11.08
N ILE A 471 -2.94 19.18 -12.01
CA ILE A 471 -2.03 18.23 -12.67
C ILE A 471 -0.67 18.33 -11.98
N ASP A 472 -0.21 17.22 -11.41
CA ASP A 472 1.14 17.05 -10.87
C ASP A 472 1.49 15.55 -10.77
N THR A 473 2.33 15.07 -11.70
CA THR A 473 2.68 13.65 -11.83
C THR A 473 3.45 13.10 -10.62
N ASN A 474 4.26 13.91 -9.94
CA ASN A 474 5.05 13.43 -8.81
C ASN A 474 4.23 13.48 -7.52
N PHE A 475 3.46 14.55 -7.36
CA PHE A 475 2.59 14.70 -6.20
C PHE A 475 1.45 13.68 -6.21
N SER A 476 0.84 13.37 -7.36
CA SER A 476 -0.24 12.37 -7.44
C SER A 476 0.19 10.97 -6.97
N LYS A 477 1.47 10.61 -7.13
CA LYS A 477 2.02 9.33 -6.69
C LYS A 477 2.21 9.25 -5.17
N SER A 478 2.36 10.38 -4.49
CA SER A 478 2.69 10.45 -3.05
C SER A 478 1.55 10.95 -2.17
N ALA A 479 0.56 11.65 -2.72
CA ALA A 479 -0.58 12.17 -1.98
C ALA A 479 -1.55 11.05 -1.57
N ALA A 480 -1.96 11.03 -0.31
CA ALA A 480 -3.04 10.18 0.18
C ALA A 480 -4.31 11.00 0.40
N LYS A 481 -5.47 10.35 0.20
CA LYS A 481 -6.76 10.94 0.56
C LYS A 481 -6.77 11.29 2.06
N GLY A 482 -7.24 12.49 2.40
CA GLY A 482 -7.22 13.04 3.75
C GLY A 482 -5.97 13.88 4.07
N ASP A 483 -4.89 13.77 3.29
CA ASP A 483 -3.71 14.60 3.47
C ASP A 483 -4.03 16.10 3.30
N ILE A 484 -3.26 16.93 3.99
CA ILE A 484 -3.41 18.38 3.98
C ILE A 484 -2.26 19.00 3.20
N LEU A 485 -2.59 19.80 2.20
CA LEU A 485 -1.66 20.48 1.33
C LEU A 485 -1.78 22.00 1.53
N PHE A 486 -0.72 22.66 1.95
CA PHE A 486 -0.63 24.12 1.76
C PHE A 486 0.10 24.41 0.46
N ALA A 487 -0.58 25.06 -0.49
CA ALA A 487 0.00 25.37 -1.79
C ALA A 487 -0.56 26.68 -2.36
N ARG A 488 0.17 27.25 -3.32
CA ARG A 488 -0.33 28.31 -4.20
C ARG A 488 -0.74 27.70 -5.52
N LEU A 489 -2.01 27.81 -5.88
CA LEU A 489 -2.55 27.29 -7.13
C LEU A 489 -2.57 28.38 -8.20
N LEU A 490 -2.05 28.04 -9.38
CA LEU A 490 -2.04 28.83 -10.60
C LEU A 490 -3.14 28.29 -11.53
N PRO A 491 -4.25 29.03 -11.72
CA PRO A 491 -5.36 28.57 -12.55
C PRO A 491 -5.14 28.87 -14.04
N PHE A 492 -5.23 27.81 -14.85
CA PHE A 492 -5.37 27.84 -16.31
C PHE A 492 -6.81 27.50 -16.71
N ASP A 493 -7.13 27.61 -18.00
CA ASP A 493 -8.50 27.42 -18.50
C ASP A 493 -9.04 26.01 -18.28
N ASP A 494 -8.16 25.00 -18.33
CA ASP A 494 -8.52 23.58 -18.34
C ASP A 494 -7.91 22.76 -17.19
N PHE A 495 -6.99 23.33 -16.42
CA PHE A 495 -6.42 22.73 -15.22
C PHE A 495 -5.82 23.78 -14.29
N SER A 496 -5.44 23.37 -13.08
CA SER A 496 -4.60 24.17 -12.18
C SER A 496 -3.28 23.45 -11.91
N MET A 497 -2.25 24.20 -11.53
CA MET A 497 -0.99 23.62 -11.05
C MET A 497 -0.48 24.37 -9.82
N THR A 498 0.47 23.80 -9.09
CA THR A 498 1.13 24.50 -7.99
C THR A 498 2.15 25.52 -8.55
N SER A 499 2.46 26.56 -7.77
CA SER A 499 3.56 27.50 -8.08
C SER A 499 4.94 26.84 -8.09
N GLY A 500 5.01 25.61 -7.58
CA GLY A 500 6.19 24.79 -7.44
C GLY A 500 6.69 24.64 -6.01
N VAL A 501 6.10 25.38 -5.08
CA VAL A 501 6.31 25.21 -3.64
C VAL A 501 5.00 24.77 -3.00
N PHE A 502 5.06 23.68 -2.24
CA PHE A 502 3.94 23.21 -1.43
C PHE A 502 4.43 22.52 -0.16
N PHE A 503 3.56 22.41 0.83
CA PHE A 503 3.81 21.75 2.10
C PHE A 503 2.73 20.68 2.31
N LEU A 504 3.12 19.41 2.16
CA LEU A 504 2.25 18.27 2.39
C LEU A 504 2.35 17.80 3.84
N PHE A 505 1.20 17.51 4.44
CA PHE A 505 1.10 17.04 5.81
C PHE A 505 0.14 15.83 5.89
N PRO A 506 0.48 14.81 6.70
CA PRO A 506 -0.43 13.68 6.93
C PRO A 506 -1.76 14.11 7.58
N GLU A 507 -2.84 13.41 7.25
CA GLU A 507 -4.19 13.64 7.81
C GLU A 507 -4.18 13.72 9.35
N ALA A 508 -3.37 12.89 10.01
CA ALA A 508 -3.26 12.83 11.47
C ALA A 508 -2.98 14.21 12.12
N HIS A 509 -2.36 15.14 11.38
CA HIS A 509 -1.95 16.45 11.87
C HIS A 509 -2.90 17.59 11.47
N ARG A 510 -3.99 17.28 10.73
CA ARG A 510 -4.98 18.22 10.20
C ARG A 510 -5.42 19.27 11.23
N SER A 511 -5.85 18.83 12.41
CA SER A 511 -6.36 19.73 13.45
C SER A 511 -5.33 20.76 13.96
N VAL A 512 -4.05 20.41 13.98
CA VAL A 512 -2.97 21.32 14.42
C VAL A 512 -2.69 22.34 13.32
N ILE A 513 -2.60 21.87 12.07
CA ILE A 513 -2.27 22.70 10.91
C ILE A 513 -3.37 23.73 10.66
N GLU A 514 -4.63 23.28 10.58
CA GLU A 514 -5.78 24.17 10.40
C GLU A 514 -5.80 25.27 11.47
N ARG A 515 -5.67 24.90 12.76
CA ARG A 515 -5.69 25.88 13.86
C ARG A 515 -4.55 26.90 13.79
N ARG A 516 -3.38 26.52 13.30
CA ARG A 516 -2.21 27.41 13.22
C ARG A 516 -2.27 28.29 11.97
N VAL A 517 -2.53 27.70 10.81
CA VAL A 517 -2.63 28.41 9.53
C VAL A 517 -3.83 29.36 9.51
N ALA A 518 -5.01 28.93 9.97
CA ALA A 518 -6.25 29.72 9.95
C ALA A 518 -6.21 31.00 10.80
N ARG A 519 -5.26 31.11 11.75
CA ARG A 519 -5.10 32.33 12.57
C ARG A 519 -4.57 33.52 11.77
N HIS A 520 -4.03 33.27 10.58
CA HIS A 520 -3.40 34.28 9.76
C HIS A 520 -4.35 34.76 8.65
N LYS A 521 -4.81 36.01 8.77
CA LYS A 521 -5.63 36.68 7.74
C LYS A 521 -4.85 37.05 6.47
N SER A 522 -3.52 36.97 6.52
CA SER A 522 -2.62 37.29 5.41
C SER A 522 -2.05 35.99 4.88
N THR A 523 -2.14 35.80 3.56
CA THR A 523 -1.57 34.66 2.82
C THR A 523 -0.08 34.50 3.10
N ALA A 524 0.70 35.59 3.09
CA ALA A 524 2.12 35.56 3.40
C ALA A 524 2.44 35.01 4.80
N LYS A 525 1.64 35.38 5.81
CA LYS A 525 1.80 34.86 7.18
C LYS A 525 1.35 33.39 7.29
N ALA A 526 0.30 33.01 6.56
CA ALA A 526 -0.14 31.62 6.48
C ALA A 526 0.92 30.73 5.83
N PHE A 527 1.54 31.19 4.73
CA PHE A 527 2.66 30.51 4.07
C PHE A 527 3.85 30.32 5.01
N GLN A 528 4.27 31.39 5.69
CA GLN A 528 5.35 31.35 6.68
C GLN A 528 5.08 30.34 7.80
N GLU A 529 3.84 30.29 8.31
CA GLU A 529 3.47 29.37 9.37
C GLU A 529 3.44 27.91 8.88
N ALA A 530 2.92 27.67 7.68
CA ALA A 530 2.93 26.34 7.06
C ALA A 530 4.37 25.85 6.81
N TYR A 531 5.25 26.70 6.27
CA TYR A 531 6.66 26.38 6.08
C TYR A 531 7.36 26.00 7.41
N ARG A 532 7.13 26.78 8.47
CA ARG A 532 7.70 26.49 9.80
C ARG A 532 7.25 25.13 10.35
N LEU A 533 5.97 24.83 10.22
CA LEU A 533 5.40 23.53 10.61
C LEU A 533 6.04 22.39 9.81
N TYR A 534 6.17 22.57 8.50
CA TYR A 534 6.76 21.58 7.60
C TYR A 534 8.21 21.24 7.99
N ARG A 535 8.99 22.26 8.38
CA ARG A 535 10.38 22.10 8.84
C ARG A 535 10.48 21.51 10.26
N SER A 536 9.68 21.99 11.22
CA SER A 536 9.82 21.58 12.62
C SER A 536 9.49 20.10 12.85
N GLU A 537 8.59 19.56 12.04
CA GLU A 537 8.14 18.16 12.14
C GLU A 537 8.92 17.22 11.21
N GLY A 538 9.91 17.73 10.47
CA GLY A 538 10.79 16.92 9.63
C GLY A 538 10.17 16.37 8.33
N TYR A 539 9.02 16.89 7.88
CA TYR A 539 8.36 16.41 6.66
C TYR A 539 9.15 16.66 5.37
N GLY A 540 10.05 17.64 5.39
CA GLY A 540 10.91 18.02 4.26
C GLY A 540 12.30 17.38 4.22
N VAL A 541 12.61 16.46 5.13
CA VAL A 541 13.86 15.70 5.08
C VAL A 541 13.57 14.41 4.32
N ASN A 542 14.23 14.19 3.18
CA ASN A 542 14.16 12.97 2.37
C ASN A 542 14.19 11.72 3.26
N ASN A 543 13.02 11.15 3.57
CA ASN A 543 12.89 9.80 4.09
C ASN A 543 12.97 8.82 2.92
N ASN A 544 14.15 8.75 2.26
CA ASN A 544 14.51 7.64 1.38
C ASN A 544 14.92 6.41 2.22
N GLY A 545 14.10 6.06 3.20
CA GLY A 545 14.44 5.03 4.19
C GLY A 545 13.29 4.69 5.11
N ARG A 546 12.19 4.19 4.55
CA ARG A 546 11.31 3.25 5.22
C ARG A 546 11.03 2.08 4.31
#